data_AF-A0A819HY78-F1
#
_entry.id   AF-A0A819HY78-F1
#
_cell.length_a   1.000
_cell.length_b   1.000
_cell.length_c   1.000
_cell.angle_alpha   90.00
_cell.angle_beta   90.00
_cell.angle_gamma   90.00
#
_symmetry.space_group_name_H-M   'P 1'
#
loop_
_entity.id
_entity.type
_entity.pdbx_description
1 polymer ?
#
loop_
_entity_poly.entity_id
_entity_poly.type
_entity_poly.pdbx_seq_one_letter_code
_entity_poly.pdbx_strand_id
1 'polypeptide(L)'
;MLIAINLAPFDKIILSKEKARLEEALLSESGQQQLAIRTFKVQLNKQTERINTLQKNIEELQNKKEETKNSALEVKQQHEKLKEELEQIEIQTKSVDPEALKRVQRLVGDYEAAKKEENERRTTYKNEKNELDQEMTKLQARLQSSPDEGTPENEKMRQIEEQYQTVSDRLQTQRLVMAKKVREISALSRRIDDIPSSSELAQYRQAFFQLYNQSAVLYRQTKQNYTLYNTFTDMIDYMTKEITLIESINEGYPQAILSSSGKDHFLKQLESIVESVNQSRTKIERRQQEEKSKRDALNIQLAQLIDKARQYAKVLKDFQEAIRENEYLTSKSK
;
A
#
# COMPACT_ATOMS: atom_id res chain seq x y z
N MET A 1 -80.40 19.69 76.46
CA MET A 1 -80.02 20.31 75.18
C MET A 1 -79.79 19.18 74.14
N LEU A 2 -80.71 18.28 73.79
CA LEU A 2 -82.16 18.35 73.51
C LEU A 2 -82.59 19.72 72.97
N ILE A 3 -82.89 19.83 71.68
CA ILE A 3 -84.33 19.80 71.35
C ILE A 3 -84.59 18.34 71.03
N ALA A 4 -85.21 17.63 71.98
CA ALA A 4 -85.55 16.24 71.83
C ALA A 4 -86.46 16.10 70.61
N ILE A 5 -86.12 15.27 69.64
CA ILE A 5 -87.15 14.64 68.83
C ILE A 5 -86.95 13.13 68.96
N ASN A 6 -87.69 12.58 69.91
CA ASN A 6 -88.15 11.20 69.89
C ASN A 6 -88.86 10.97 68.56
N LEU A 7 -88.27 10.20 67.64
CA LEU A 7 -89.02 9.52 66.59
C LEU A 7 -89.32 8.10 67.08
N ALA A 8 -90.60 7.74 67.05
CA ALA A 8 -91.19 6.68 67.86
C ALA A 8 -90.78 5.25 67.40
N PRO A 9 -90.85 4.25 68.30
CA PRO A 9 -90.16 2.95 68.18
C PRO A 9 -90.66 1.95 67.11
N PHE A 10 -91.61 2.32 66.25
CA PHE A 10 -92.31 1.35 65.39
C PHE A 10 -91.44 0.79 64.25
N ASP A 11 -90.38 1.51 63.85
CA ASP A 11 -89.60 1.17 62.65
C ASP A 11 -88.63 -0.01 62.83
N LYS A 12 -88.30 -0.43 64.06
CA LYS A 12 -87.25 -1.46 64.28
C LYS A 12 -87.66 -2.90 63.95
N ILE A 13 -88.94 -3.26 64.02
CA ILE A 13 -89.39 -4.66 63.88
C ILE A 13 -89.50 -5.07 62.41
N ILE A 14 -89.88 -4.15 61.52
CA ILE A 14 -90.03 -4.43 60.09
C ILE A 14 -88.66 -4.71 59.46
N LEU A 15 -87.64 -3.98 59.90
CA LEU A 15 -86.27 -4.10 59.42
C LEU A 15 -85.63 -5.49 59.63
N SER A 16 -86.02 -6.26 60.66
CA SER A 16 -85.38 -7.55 60.93
C SER A 16 -85.89 -8.69 60.04
N LYS A 17 -87.19 -8.70 59.73
CA LYS A 17 -87.81 -9.74 58.88
C LYS A 17 -87.42 -9.60 57.42
N GLU A 18 -87.25 -8.37 56.93
CA GLU A 18 -86.71 -8.12 55.59
C GLU A 18 -85.28 -8.63 55.45
N LYS A 19 -84.46 -8.49 56.51
CA LYS A 19 -83.06 -8.91 56.48
C LYS A 19 -82.86 -10.41 56.22
N ALA A 20 -83.67 -11.28 56.85
CA ALA A 20 -83.51 -12.73 56.71
C ALA A 20 -83.92 -13.26 55.31
N ARG A 21 -84.96 -12.68 54.70
CA ARG A 21 -85.34 -13.04 53.31
C ARG A 21 -84.31 -12.56 52.28
N LEU A 22 -83.68 -11.42 52.53
CA LEU A 22 -82.60 -10.93 51.68
C LEU A 22 -81.38 -11.84 51.71
N GLU A 23 -81.00 -12.39 52.88
CA GLU A 23 -79.82 -13.26 53.02
C GLU A 23 -79.93 -14.59 52.27
N GLU A 24 -81.11 -15.23 52.23
CA GLU A 24 -81.30 -16.51 51.54
C GLU A 24 -81.38 -16.35 50.01
N ALA A 25 -82.00 -15.26 49.53
CA ALA A 25 -81.99 -14.90 48.12
C ALA A 25 -80.55 -14.60 47.61
N LEU A 26 -79.75 -13.91 48.43
CA LEU A 26 -78.34 -13.61 48.14
C LEU A 26 -77.49 -14.88 47.94
N LEU A 27 -77.75 -15.95 48.71
CA LEU A 27 -76.97 -17.18 48.61
C LEU A 27 -77.22 -17.97 47.32
N SER A 28 -78.48 -18.03 46.87
CA SER A 28 -78.87 -18.71 45.63
C SER A 28 -78.41 -17.95 44.38
N GLU A 29 -78.54 -16.61 44.39
CA GLU A 29 -78.00 -15.74 43.35
C GLU A 29 -76.47 -15.87 43.24
N SER A 30 -75.77 -15.95 44.38
CA SER A 30 -74.31 -16.12 44.43
C SER A 30 -73.84 -17.40 43.75
N GLY A 31 -74.57 -18.52 43.89
CA GLY A 31 -74.23 -19.80 43.23
C GLY A 31 -74.39 -19.77 41.71
N GLN A 32 -75.48 -19.16 41.21
CA GLN A 32 -75.71 -18.98 39.77
C GLN A 32 -74.69 -18.00 39.16
N GLN A 33 -74.34 -16.94 39.90
CA GLN A 33 -73.28 -16.00 39.52
C GLN A 33 -71.91 -16.70 39.44
N GLN A 34 -71.58 -17.60 40.37
CA GLN A 34 -70.31 -18.35 40.33
C GLN A 34 -70.18 -19.27 39.10
N LEU A 35 -71.27 -19.93 38.69
CA LEU A 35 -71.26 -20.76 37.47
C LEU A 35 -71.11 -19.91 36.20
N ALA A 36 -71.81 -18.77 36.14
CA ALA A 36 -71.67 -17.81 35.05
C ALA A 36 -70.25 -17.23 34.98
N ILE A 37 -69.63 -16.90 36.12
CA ILE A 37 -68.23 -16.45 36.19
C ILE A 37 -67.29 -17.55 35.67
N ARG A 38 -67.54 -18.82 36.00
CA ARG A 38 -66.69 -19.94 35.54
C ARG A 38 -66.80 -20.15 34.03
N THR A 39 -68.00 -20.09 33.45
CA THR A 39 -68.19 -20.20 31.99
C THR A 39 -67.58 -19.00 31.27
N PHE A 40 -67.75 -17.78 31.77
CA PHE A 40 -67.08 -16.60 31.23
C PHE A 40 -65.56 -16.68 31.35
N LYS A 41 -65.01 -17.24 32.45
CA LYS A 41 -63.56 -17.41 32.62
C LYS A 41 -62.98 -18.43 31.63
N VAL A 42 -63.71 -19.50 31.33
CA VAL A 42 -63.32 -20.48 30.28
C VAL A 42 -63.39 -19.84 28.89
N GLN A 43 -64.45 -19.06 28.60
CA GLN A 43 -64.57 -18.31 27.34
C GLN A 43 -63.45 -17.27 27.21
N LEU A 44 -63.13 -16.56 28.28
CA LEU A 44 -62.03 -15.59 28.35
C LEU A 44 -60.70 -16.28 28.05
N ASN A 45 -60.39 -17.40 28.72
CA ASN A 45 -59.15 -18.15 28.46
C ASN A 45 -59.06 -18.64 27.00
N LYS A 46 -60.15 -19.13 26.43
CA LYS A 46 -60.19 -19.54 25.01
C LYS A 46 -59.97 -18.36 24.06
N GLN A 47 -60.48 -17.18 24.40
CA GLN A 47 -60.20 -15.95 23.65
C GLN A 47 -58.75 -15.50 23.82
N THR A 48 -58.18 -15.58 25.03
CA THR A 48 -56.77 -15.24 25.30
C THR A 48 -55.82 -16.15 24.53
N GLU A 49 -56.08 -17.47 24.50
CA GLU A 49 -55.30 -18.42 23.69
C GLU A 49 -55.42 -18.11 22.18
N ARG A 50 -56.60 -17.69 21.72
CA ARG A 50 -56.80 -17.28 20.33
C ARG A 50 -56.08 -15.97 20.00
N ILE A 51 -56.03 -15.02 20.92
CA ILE A 51 -55.26 -13.78 20.77
C ILE A 51 -53.76 -14.10 20.73
N ASN A 52 -53.27 -14.96 21.63
CA ASN A 52 -51.86 -15.35 21.66
C ASN A 52 -51.42 -16.08 20.39
N THR A 53 -52.26 -16.99 19.86
CA THR A 53 -51.96 -17.66 18.58
C THR A 53 -52.01 -16.69 17.39
N LEU A 54 -52.95 -15.74 17.38
CA LEU A 54 -52.98 -14.69 16.36
C LEU A 54 -51.77 -13.76 16.45
N GLN A 55 -51.33 -13.37 17.65
CA GLN A 55 -50.12 -12.56 17.86
C GLN A 55 -48.88 -13.28 17.34
N LYS A 56 -48.72 -14.57 17.67
CA LYS A 56 -47.61 -15.38 17.15
C LYS A 56 -47.63 -15.48 15.62
N ASN A 57 -48.81 -15.68 15.03
CA ASN A 57 -48.95 -15.72 13.57
C ASN A 57 -48.62 -14.37 12.92
N ILE A 58 -48.96 -13.25 13.56
CA ILE A 58 -48.62 -11.91 13.07
C ILE A 58 -47.09 -11.71 13.11
N GLU A 59 -46.41 -12.09 14.19
CA GLU A 59 -44.95 -12.02 14.28
C GLU A 59 -44.26 -12.91 13.24
N GLU A 60 -44.73 -14.15 13.05
CA GLU A 60 -44.20 -15.05 12.01
C GLU A 60 -44.40 -14.49 10.60
N LEU A 61 -45.56 -13.87 10.32
CA LEU A 61 -45.82 -13.22 9.03
C LEU A 61 -44.98 -11.95 8.84
N GLN A 62 -44.70 -11.20 9.91
CA GLN A 62 -43.81 -10.03 9.86
C GLN A 62 -42.38 -10.46 9.54
N ASN A 63 -41.87 -11.50 10.22
CA ASN A 63 -40.54 -12.03 9.94
C ASN A 63 -40.41 -12.53 8.50
N LYS A 64 -41.39 -13.30 8.01
CA LYS A 64 -41.42 -13.75 6.59
C LYS A 64 -41.49 -12.57 5.61
N LYS A 65 -42.21 -11.51 5.96
CA LYS A 65 -42.27 -10.28 5.14
C LYS A 65 -40.92 -9.57 5.09
N GLU A 66 -40.18 -9.53 6.19
CA GLU A 66 -38.84 -8.95 6.21
C GLU A 66 -37.81 -9.81 5.45
N GLU A 67 -37.84 -11.13 5.63
CA GLU A 67 -36.98 -12.07 4.87
C GLU A 67 -37.21 -11.96 3.36
N THR A 68 -38.49 -11.97 2.94
CA THR A 68 -38.83 -11.82 1.51
C THR A 68 -38.45 -10.46 0.96
N LYS A 69 -38.58 -9.38 1.76
CA LYS A 69 -38.12 -8.04 1.38
C LYS A 69 -36.59 -8.00 1.20
N ASN A 70 -35.83 -8.60 2.11
CA ASN A 70 -34.37 -8.64 2.05
C ASN A 70 -33.89 -9.47 0.85
N SER A 71 -34.46 -10.65 0.64
CA SER A 71 -34.15 -11.49 -0.52
C SER A 71 -34.50 -10.80 -1.85
N ALA A 72 -35.64 -10.08 -1.92
CA ALA A 72 -35.98 -9.28 -3.10
C ALA A 72 -34.98 -8.14 -3.36
N LEU A 73 -34.38 -7.58 -2.31
CA LEU A 73 -33.38 -6.52 -2.41
C LEU A 73 -32.03 -7.06 -2.92
N GLU A 74 -31.62 -8.24 -2.45
CA GLU A 74 -30.44 -8.95 -2.94
C GLU A 74 -30.58 -9.33 -4.42
N VAL A 75 -31.73 -9.87 -4.82
CA VAL A 75 -32.00 -10.22 -6.24
C VAL A 75 -31.97 -8.97 -7.12
N LYS A 76 -32.50 -7.83 -6.66
CA LYS A 76 -32.40 -6.56 -7.39
C LYS A 76 -30.95 -6.10 -7.56
N GLN A 77 -30.13 -6.18 -6.51
CA GLN A 77 -28.71 -5.83 -6.60
C GLN A 77 -27.93 -6.75 -7.53
N GLN A 78 -28.21 -8.06 -7.51
CA GLN A 78 -27.60 -9.01 -8.46
C GLN A 78 -28.03 -8.72 -9.90
N HIS A 79 -29.31 -8.41 -10.12
CA HIS A 79 -29.82 -8.05 -11.44
C HIS A 79 -29.17 -6.76 -11.97
N GLU A 80 -28.97 -5.74 -11.13
CA GLU A 80 -28.26 -4.51 -11.52
C GLU A 80 -26.81 -4.80 -11.92
N LYS A 81 -26.08 -5.61 -11.14
CA LYS A 81 -24.70 -6.02 -11.48
C LYS A 81 -24.62 -6.78 -12.81
N LEU A 82 -25.50 -7.76 -13.01
CA LEU A 82 -25.56 -8.51 -14.28
C LEU A 82 -25.89 -7.61 -15.46
N LYS A 83 -26.75 -6.60 -15.26
CA LYS A 83 -27.07 -5.64 -16.31
C LYS A 83 -25.87 -4.77 -16.68
N GLU A 84 -25.10 -4.31 -15.70
CA GLU A 84 -23.85 -3.57 -15.93
C GLU A 84 -22.80 -4.43 -16.66
N GLU A 85 -22.65 -5.70 -16.28
CA GLU A 85 -21.75 -6.64 -16.96
C GLU A 85 -22.18 -6.89 -18.41
N LEU A 86 -23.48 -7.06 -18.67
CA LEU A 86 -24.01 -7.21 -20.02
C LEU A 86 -23.79 -5.96 -20.87
N GLU A 87 -24.01 -4.76 -20.31
CA GLU A 87 -23.73 -3.50 -21.00
C GLU A 87 -22.23 -3.35 -21.32
N GLN A 88 -21.34 -3.75 -20.41
CA GLN A 88 -19.88 -3.77 -20.67
C GLN A 88 -19.51 -4.75 -21.79
N ILE A 89 -20.07 -5.95 -21.79
CA ILE A 89 -19.83 -6.95 -22.85
C ILE A 89 -20.39 -6.46 -24.20
N GLU A 90 -21.54 -5.79 -24.21
CA GLU A 90 -22.14 -5.25 -25.43
C GLU A 90 -21.32 -4.08 -26.01
N ILE A 91 -20.75 -3.22 -25.16
CA ILE A 91 -19.82 -2.16 -25.57
C ILE A 91 -18.52 -2.79 -26.12
N GLN A 92 -17.98 -3.80 -25.44
CA GLN A 92 -16.79 -4.51 -25.91
C GLN A 92 -17.03 -5.18 -27.26
N THR A 93 -18.15 -5.88 -27.45
CA THR A 93 -18.49 -6.53 -28.72
C THR A 93 -18.77 -5.55 -29.85
N LYS A 94 -19.35 -4.37 -29.58
CA LYS A 94 -19.48 -3.29 -30.56
C LYS A 94 -18.13 -2.63 -30.90
N SER A 95 -17.14 -2.73 -30.01
CA SER A 95 -15.77 -2.22 -30.23
C SER A 95 -14.84 -3.22 -30.92
N VAL A 96 -15.24 -4.50 -31.05
CA VAL A 96 -14.48 -5.49 -31.81
C VAL A 96 -14.69 -5.26 -33.30
N ASP A 97 -13.59 -5.00 -34.01
CA ASP A 97 -13.58 -4.83 -35.45
C ASP A 97 -14.17 -6.08 -36.17
N PRO A 98 -15.27 -5.93 -36.94
CA PRO A 98 -15.92 -7.04 -37.63
C PRO A 98 -14.99 -7.73 -38.65
N GLU A 99 -13.96 -7.03 -39.14
CA GLU A 99 -12.97 -7.59 -40.05
C GLU A 99 -12.00 -8.55 -39.32
N ALA A 100 -11.59 -8.18 -38.09
CA ALA A 100 -10.78 -9.03 -37.22
C ALA A 100 -11.51 -10.33 -36.85
N LEU A 101 -12.82 -10.27 -36.56
CA LEU A 101 -13.62 -11.45 -36.23
C LEU A 101 -13.70 -12.44 -37.41
N LYS A 102 -13.94 -11.94 -38.63
CA LYS A 102 -13.93 -12.77 -39.85
C LYS A 102 -12.56 -13.39 -40.11
N ARG A 103 -11.49 -12.66 -39.81
CA ARG A 103 -10.11 -13.16 -39.94
C ARG A 103 -9.82 -14.29 -38.97
N VAL A 104 -10.25 -14.16 -37.71
CA VAL A 104 -10.11 -15.22 -36.70
C VAL A 104 -10.93 -16.45 -37.09
N GLN A 105 -12.16 -16.30 -37.57
CA GLN A 105 -12.97 -17.42 -38.04
C GLN A 105 -12.32 -18.17 -39.22
N ARG A 106 -11.74 -17.45 -40.19
CA ARG A 106 -10.97 -18.08 -41.27
C ARG A 106 -9.74 -18.83 -40.74
N LEU A 107 -8.95 -18.19 -39.86
CA LEU A 107 -7.75 -18.81 -39.28
C LEU A 107 -8.07 -20.08 -38.49
N VAL A 108 -9.21 -20.12 -37.79
CA VAL A 108 -9.66 -21.34 -37.08
C VAL A 108 -10.05 -22.43 -38.09
N GLY A 109 -10.74 -22.07 -39.18
CA GLY A 109 -11.05 -23.01 -40.27
C GLY A 109 -9.78 -23.56 -40.94
N ASP A 110 -8.81 -22.70 -41.23
CA ASP A 110 -7.52 -23.08 -41.81
C ASP A 110 -6.73 -23.99 -40.88
N TYR A 111 -6.77 -23.73 -39.56
CA TYR A 111 -6.15 -24.58 -38.55
C TYR A 111 -6.78 -25.98 -38.49
N GLU A 112 -8.11 -26.07 -38.53
CA GLU A 112 -8.80 -27.36 -38.53
C GLU A 112 -8.54 -28.16 -39.82
N ALA A 113 -8.45 -27.49 -40.97
CA ALA A 113 -8.08 -28.10 -42.24
C ALA A 113 -6.63 -28.62 -42.23
N ALA A 114 -5.67 -27.80 -41.79
CA ALA A 114 -4.27 -28.19 -41.67
C ALA A 114 -4.08 -29.38 -40.71
N LYS A 115 -4.83 -29.41 -39.60
CA LYS A 115 -4.81 -30.53 -38.66
C LYS A 115 -5.33 -31.84 -39.26
N LYS A 116 -6.33 -31.79 -40.14
CA LYS A 116 -6.81 -32.97 -40.86
C LYS A 116 -5.74 -33.48 -41.85
N GLU A 117 -5.17 -32.57 -42.63
CA GLU A 117 -4.14 -32.90 -43.62
C GLU A 117 -2.87 -33.47 -42.98
N GLU A 118 -2.45 -32.93 -41.82
CA GLU A 118 -1.32 -33.47 -41.05
C GLU A 118 -1.57 -34.91 -40.61
N ASN A 119 -2.78 -35.22 -40.12
CA ASN A 119 -3.13 -36.58 -39.69
C ASN A 119 -3.14 -37.55 -40.87
N GLU A 120 -3.65 -37.13 -42.03
CA GLU A 120 -3.64 -37.93 -43.26
C GLU A 120 -2.20 -38.17 -43.76
N ARG A 121 -1.36 -37.14 -43.78
CA ARG A 121 0.07 -37.30 -44.14
C ARG A 121 0.82 -38.20 -43.13
N ARG A 122 0.46 -38.13 -41.85
CA ARG A 122 1.08 -38.98 -40.82
C ARG A 122 0.74 -40.46 -41.02
N THR A 123 -0.47 -40.78 -41.47
CA THR A 123 -0.83 -42.18 -41.77
C THR A 123 -0.15 -42.67 -43.05
N THR A 124 -0.04 -41.84 -44.08
CA THR A 124 0.70 -42.22 -45.31
C THR A 124 2.18 -42.48 -45.03
N TYR A 125 2.87 -41.58 -44.32
CA TYR A 125 4.28 -41.78 -43.97
C TYR A 125 4.52 -43.01 -43.10
N LYS A 126 3.57 -43.35 -42.22
CA LYS A 126 3.66 -44.57 -41.40
C LYS A 126 3.56 -45.83 -42.28
N ASN A 127 2.73 -45.81 -43.32
CA ASN A 127 2.59 -46.92 -44.25
C ASN A 127 3.84 -47.06 -45.14
N GLU A 128 4.31 -45.96 -45.75
CA GLU A 128 5.54 -45.94 -46.56
C GLU A 128 6.76 -46.41 -45.77
N LYS A 129 6.89 -45.98 -44.50
CA LYS A 129 7.96 -46.48 -43.62
C LYS A 129 7.89 -47.99 -43.44
N ASN A 130 6.71 -48.55 -43.19
CA ASN A 130 6.56 -49.99 -43.00
C ASN A 130 6.90 -50.77 -44.29
N GLU A 131 6.57 -50.22 -45.46
CA GLU A 131 6.93 -50.81 -46.75
C GLU A 131 8.45 -50.81 -46.97
N LEU A 132 9.11 -49.68 -46.70
CA LEU A 132 10.57 -49.57 -46.79
C LEU A 132 11.29 -50.48 -45.78
N ASP A 133 10.78 -50.60 -44.55
CA ASP A 133 11.34 -51.52 -43.55
C ASP A 133 11.22 -53.00 -44.02
N GLN A 134 10.14 -53.35 -44.72
CA GLN A 134 9.98 -54.67 -45.35
C GLN A 134 10.92 -54.89 -46.54
N GLU A 135 11.24 -53.85 -47.31
CA GLU A 135 12.25 -53.95 -48.39
C GLU A 135 13.67 -54.05 -47.84
N MET A 136 14.01 -53.27 -46.81
CA MET A 136 15.31 -53.31 -46.15
C MET A 136 15.59 -54.68 -45.53
N THR A 137 14.60 -55.31 -44.90
CA THR A 137 14.74 -56.67 -44.36
C THR A 137 14.97 -57.72 -45.46
N LYS A 138 14.29 -57.59 -46.60
CA LYS A 138 14.52 -58.44 -47.78
C LYS A 138 15.92 -58.24 -48.38
N LEU A 139 16.40 -57.00 -48.46
CA LEU A 139 17.73 -56.67 -48.98
C LEU A 139 18.83 -57.12 -48.01
N GLN A 140 18.65 -56.97 -46.69
CA GLN A 140 19.59 -57.50 -45.69
C GLN A 140 19.71 -59.02 -45.75
N ALA A 141 18.59 -59.74 -45.92
CA ALA A 141 18.62 -61.19 -46.12
C ALA A 141 19.38 -61.59 -47.40
N ARG A 142 19.35 -60.73 -48.43
CA ARG A 142 20.07 -60.92 -49.69
C ARG A 142 21.56 -60.57 -49.60
N LEU A 143 21.94 -59.65 -48.70
CA LEU A 143 23.32 -59.27 -48.44
C LEU A 143 24.04 -60.33 -47.58
N GLN A 144 23.33 -60.91 -46.59
CA GLN A 144 23.88 -61.94 -45.71
C GLN A 144 24.19 -63.27 -46.44
N SER A 145 23.68 -63.47 -47.66
CA SER A 145 23.95 -64.68 -48.46
C SER A 145 25.13 -64.54 -49.43
N SER A 146 25.87 -63.43 -49.41
CA SER A 146 27.13 -63.27 -50.17
C SER A 146 28.29 -62.86 -49.26
N PRO A 147 29.16 -63.79 -48.85
CA PRO A 147 30.43 -63.46 -48.22
C PRO A 147 31.54 -63.43 -49.27
N ASP A 148 31.99 -62.23 -49.67
CA ASP A 148 33.22 -62.07 -50.44
C ASP A 148 34.06 -60.95 -49.83
N GLU A 149 34.78 -61.28 -48.75
CA GLU A 149 35.59 -60.34 -47.94
C GLU A 149 37.00 -60.07 -48.53
N GLY A 150 37.31 -60.49 -49.76
CA GLY A 150 38.69 -60.58 -50.25
C GLY A 150 39.15 -59.62 -51.35
N THR A 151 38.40 -58.59 -51.75
CA THR A 151 38.78 -57.75 -52.91
C THR A 151 39.79 -56.65 -52.55
N PRO A 152 40.72 -56.29 -53.48
CA PRO A 152 41.71 -55.21 -53.28
C PRO A 152 41.09 -53.81 -53.07
N GLU A 153 39.78 -53.69 -53.26
CA GLU A 153 38.98 -52.51 -52.99
C GLU A 153 38.75 -52.32 -51.48
N ASN A 154 38.57 -53.41 -50.72
CA ASN A 154 38.44 -53.36 -49.25
C ASN A 154 39.72 -52.89 -48.56
N GLU A 155 40.90 -53.25 -49.07
CA GLU A 155 42.19 -52.80 -48.49
C GLU A 155 42.44 -51.30 -48.76
N LYS A 156 42.05 -50.79 -49.93
CA LYS A 156 42.07 -49.35 -50.20
C LYS A 156 41.08 -48.59 -49.32
N MET A 157 39.89 -49.16 -49.12
CA MET A 157 38.87 -48.61 -48.23
C MET A 157 39.40 -48.50 -46.79
N ARG A 158 40.13 -49.52 -46.33
CA ARG A 158 40.77 -49.53 -45.00
C ARG A 158 41.85 -48.47 -44.85
N GLN A 159 42.69 -48.24 -45.87
CA GLN A 159 43.70 -47.17 -45.85
C GLN A 159 43.06 -45.77 -45.84
N ILE A 160 41.95 -45.59 -46.58
CA ILE A 160 41.17 -44.34 -46.56
C ILE A 160 40.57 -44.12 -45.18
N GLU A 161 40.04 -45.17 -44.53
CA GLU A 161 39.49 -45.10 -43.18
C GLU A 161 40.56 -44.71 -42.15
N GLU A 162 41.76 -45.29 -42.23
CA GLU A 162 42.88 -44.91 -41.35
C GLU A 162 43.28 -43.44 -41.55
N GLN A 163 43.37 -42.96 -42.79
CA GLN A 163 43.65 -41.55 -43.08
C GLN A 163 42.53 -40.64 -42.56
N TYR A 164 41.27 -41.02 -42.77
CA TYR A 164 40.11 -40.29 -42.26
C TYR A 164 40.16 -40.20 -40.73
N GLN A 165 40.48 -41.29 -40.05
CA GLN A 165 40.60 -41.32 -38.60
C GLN A 165 41.71 -40.38 -38.11
N THR A 166 42.89 -40.37 -38.73
CA THR A 166 43.97 -39.45 -38.33
C THR A 166 43.59 -37.98 -38.53
N VAL A 167 42.87 -37.65 -39.60
CA VAL A 167 42.37 -36.28 -39.85
C VAL A 167 41.26 -35.92 -38.87
N SER A 168 40.38 -36.87 -38.54
CA SER A 168 39.32 -36.72 -37.54
C SER A 168 39.90 -36.43 -36.15
N ASP A 169 40.92 -37.18 -35.74
CA ASP A 169 41.60 -36.98 -34.45
C ASP A 169 42.32 -35.61 -34.41
N ARG A 170 42.98 -35.21 -35.52
CA ARG A 170 43.57 -33.86 -35.66
C ARG A 170 42.50 -32.77 -35.58
N LEU A 171 41.35 -32.96 -36.22
CA LEU A 171 40.23 -32.03 -36.13
C LEU A 171 39.69 -31.94 -34.70
N GLN A 172 39.57 -33.07 -33.99
CA GLN A 172 39.13 -33.11 -32.60
C GLN A 172 40.10 -32.36 -31.69
N THR A 173 41.41 -32.57 -31.83
CA THR A 173 42.42 -31.83 -31.05
C THR A 173 42.37 -30.33 -31.32
N GLN A 174 42.23 -29.91 -32.58
CA GLN A 174 42.05 -28.49 -32.93
C GLN A 174 40.75 -27.90 -32.34
N ARG A 175 39.64 -28.64 -32.38
CA ARG A 175 38.38 -28.24 -31.73
C ARG A 175 38.55 -28.06 -30.22
N LEU A 176 39.32 -28.93 -29.56
CA LEU A 176 39.62 -28.79 -28.13
C LEU A 176 40.45 -27.54 -27.83
N VAL A 177 41.45 -27.22 -28.66
CA VAL A 177 42.25 -25.99 -28.52
C VAL A 177 41.37 -24.75 -28.74
N MET A 178 40.53 -24.76 -29.78
CA MET A 178 39.57 -23.69 -30.04
C MET A 178 38.61 -23.49 -28.85
N ALA A 179 38.07 -24.58 -28.29
CA ALA A 179 37.21 -24.52 -27.12
C ALA A 179 37.92 -23.91 -25.90
N LYS A 180 39.21 -24.22 -25.68
CA LYS A 180 40.01 -23.57 -24.63
C LYS A 180 40.16 -22.08 -24.88
N LYS A 181 40.46 -21.66 -26.12
CA LYS A 181 40.57 -20.24 -26.48
C LYS A 181 39.26 -19.47 -26.36
N VAL A 182 38.14 -20.08 -26.74
CA VAL A 182 36.82 -19.48 -26.53
C VAL A 182 36.54 -19.27 -25.04
N ARG A 183 36.87 -20.25 -24.18
CA ARG A 183 36.73 -20.10 -22.72
C ARG A 183 37.61 -18.98 -22.17
N GLU A 184 38.87 -18.88 -22.62
CA GLU A 184 39.78 -17.79 -22.23
C GLU A 184 39.24 -16.42 -22.66
N ILE A 185 38.74 -16.29 -23.90
CA ILE A 185 38.14 -15.06 -24.40
C ILE A 185 36.91 -14.69 -23.58
N SER A 186 35.99 -15.63 -23.33
CA SER A 186 34.82 -15.37 -22.50
C SER A 186 35.18 -14.94 -21.07
N ALA A 187 36.24 -15.52 -20.49
CA ALA A 187 36.73 -15.12 -19.17
C ALA A 187 37.30 -13.70 -19.19
N LEU A 188 38.01 -13.32 -20.25
CA LEU A 188 38.51 -11.96 -20.44
C LEU A 188 37.39 -10.95 -20.68
N SER A 189 36.39 -11.29 -21.50
CA SER A 189 35.23 -10.42 -21.73
C SER A 189 34.48 -10.12 -20.43
N ARG A 190 34.23 -11.12 -19.58
CA ARG A 190 33.62 -10.88 -18.26
C ARG A 190 34.43 -9.93 -17.39
N ARG A 191 35.76 -10.08 -17.37
CA ARG A 191 36.64 -9.16 -16.64
C ARG A 191 36.63 -7.73 -17.20
N ILE A 192 36.42 -7.59 -18.51
CA ILE A 192 36.27 -6.28 -19.15
C ILE A 192 34.91 -5.68 -18.80
N ASP A 193 33.86 -6.48 -18.82
CA ASP A 193 32.50 -6.05 -18.45
C ASP A 193 32.41 -5.66 -16.96
N ASP A 194 33.23 -6.27 -16.09
CA ASP A 194 33.35 -5.89 -14.68
C ASP A 194 33.98 -4.48 -14.50
N ILE A 195 34.72 -3.98 -15.50
CA ILE A 195 35.32 -2.64 -15.46
C ILE A 195 34.31 -1.65 -16.02
N PRO A 196 33.81 -0.70 -15.22
CA PRO A 196 32.84 0.27 -15.69
C PRO A 196 33.43 1.10 -16.84
N SER A 197 32.64 1.23 -17.89
CA SER A 197 32.95 2.04 -19.06
C SER A 197 33.13 3.52 -18.69
N SER A 198 33.82 4.29 -19.55
CA SER A 198 33.98 5.73 -19.34
C SER A 198 32.63 6.46 -19.23
N SER A 199 31.58 5.96 -19.88
CA SER A 199 30.22 6.48 -19.77
C SER A 199 29.59 6.18 -18.42
N GLU A 200 29.74 4.97 -17.88
CA GLU A 200 29.23 4.59 -16.56
C GLU A 200 29.94 5.35 -15.45
N LEU A 201 31.26 5.52 -15.55
CA LEU A 201 32.03 6.35 -14.63
C LEU A 201 31.54 7.80 -14.64
N ALA A 202 31.20 8.36 -15.80
CA ALA A 202 30.62 9.70 -15.91
C ALA A 202 29.22 9.77 -15.26
N GLN A 203 28.39 8.74 -15.44
CA GLN A 203 27.09 8.64 -14.78
C GLN A 203 27.22 8.55 -13.26
N TYR A 204 28.11 7.69 -12.76
CA TYR A 204 28.38 7.58 -11.32
C TYR A 204 28.89 8.89 -10.75
N ARG A 205 29.82 9.56 -11.42
CA ARG A 205 30.30 10.88 -11.01
C ARG A 205 29.14 11.89 -10.87
N GLN A 206 28.23 11.90 -11.83
CA GLN A 206 27.06 12.78 -11.79
C GLN A 206 26.12 12.40 -10.64
N ALA A 207 25.85 11.11 -10.43
CA ALA A 207 25.03 10.62 -9.32
C ALA A 207 25.66 10.98 -7.96
N PHE A 208 26.97 10.81 -7.80
CA PHE A 208 27.68 11.21 -6.59
C PHE A 208 27.61 12.71 -6.34
N PHE A 209 27.76 13.53 -7.38
CA PHE A 209 27.64 14.99 -7.24
C PHE A 209 26.22 15.40 -6.82
N GLN A 210 25.19 14.76 -7.39
CA GLN A 210 23.80 14.99 -6.99
C GLN A 210 23.56 14.58 -5.54
N LEU A 211 24.02 13.39 -5.15
CA LEU A 211 23.90 12.90 -3.77
C LEU A 211 24.63 13.83 -2.79
N TYR A 212 25.83 14.28 -3.14
CA TYR A 212 26.57 15.24 -2.33
C TYR A 212 25.82 16.55 -2.15
N ASN A 213 25.23 17.09 -3.22
CA ASN A 213 24.42 18.31 -3.15
C ASN A 213 23.16 18.10 -2.29
N GLN A 214 22.47 16.97 -2.42
CA GLN A 214 21.32 16.64 -1.57
C GLN A 214 21.72 16.56 -0.09
N SER A 215 22.83 15.86 0.21
CA SER A 215 23.38 15.77 1.57
C SER A 215 23.76 17.15 2.12
N ALA A 216 24.38 18.00 1.31
CA ALA A 216 24.76 19.36 1.70
C ALA A 216 23.54 20.25 1.99
N VAL A 217 22.47 20.14 1.19
CA VAL A 217 21.21 20.85 1.41
C VAL A 217 20.56 20.38 2.72
N LEU A 218 20.45 19.06 2.92
CA LEU A 218 19.88 18.49 4.14
C LEU A 218 20.69 18.92 5.37
N TYR A 219 22.02 18.83 5.32
CA TYR A 219 22.89 19.28 6.41
C TYR A 219 22.67 20.76 6.75
N ARG A 220 22.54 21.63 5.73
CA ARG A 220 22.23 23.05 5.93
C ARG A 220 20.87 23.23 6.61
N GLN A 221 19.84 22.52 6.15
CA GLN A 221 18.50 22.57 6.74
C GLN A 221 18.51 22.10 8.20
N THR A 222 19.14 20.95 8.48
CA THR A 222 19.29 20.41 9.83
C THR A 222 19.98 21.43 10.74
N LYS A 223 21.08 22.04 10.29
CA LYS A 223 21.79 23.07 11.06
C LYS A 223 20.91 24.30 11.33
N GLN A 224 20.11 24.73 10.35
CA GLN A 224 19.15 25.82 10.51
C GLN A 224 18.07 25.45 11.54
N ASN A 225 17.52 24.23 11.48
CA ASN A 225 16.53 23.75 12.43
C ASN A 225 17.07 23.68 13.86
N TYR A 226 18.30 23.20 14.06
CA TYR A 226 18.95 23.23 15.37
C TYR A 226 19.19 24.65 15.88
N THR A 227 19.59 25.58 14.99
CA THR A 227 19.75 26.98 15.36
C THR A 227 18.40 27.58 15.80
N LEU A 228 17.34 27.33 15.04
CA LEU A 228 15.99 27.79 15.35
C LEU A 228 15.49 27.21 16.68
N TYR A 229 15.69 25.91 16.89
CA TYR A 229 15.36 25.25 18.15
C TYR A 229 16.07 25.92 19.33
N ASN A 230 17.40 26.11 19.24
CA ASN A 230 18.17 26.76 20.29
C ASN A 230 17.67 28.19 20.55
N THR A 231 17.32 28.95 19.50
CA THR A 231 16.75 30.30 19.70
C THR A 231 15.40 30.28 20.41
N PHE A 232 14.55 29.29 20.14
CA PHE A 232 13.29 29.14 20.85
C PHE A 232 13.50 28.67 22.29
N THR A 233 14.43 27.77 22.54
CA THR A 233 14.82 27.37 23.90
C THR A 233 15.31 28.58 24.70
N ASP A 234 16.21 29.38 24.14
CA ASP A 234 16.68 30.61 24.77
C ASP A 234 15.52 31.58 25.05
N MET A 235 14.59 31.73 24.09
CA MET A 235 13.41 32.57 24.25
C MET A 235 12.51 32.09 25.39
N ILE A 236 12.25 30.78 25.47
CA ILE A 236 11.50 30.16 26.56
C ILE A 236 12.21 30.44 27.88
N ASP A 237 13.52 30.22 27.97
CA ASP A 237 14.30 30.48 29.18
C ASP A 237 14.23 31.95 29.63
N TYR A 238 14.28 32.91 28.71
CA TYR A 238 14.12 34.34 29.04
C TYR A 238 12.70 34.65 29.51
N MET A 239 11.67 34.14 28.81
CA MET A 239 10.28 34.33 29.24
C MET A 239 10.01 33.72 30.61
N THR A 240 10.54 32.52 30.88
CA THR A 240 10.43 31.89 32.22
C THR A 240 11.11 32.74 33.27
N LYS A 241 12.29 33.31 33.00
CA LYS A 241 12.95 34.25 33.93
C LYS A 241 12.11 35.50 34.18
N GLU A 242 11.51 36.09 33.13
CA GLU A 242 10.61 37.24 33.29
C GLU A 242 9.39 36.90 34.14
N ILE A 243 8.76 35.74 33.91
CA ILE A 243 7.64 35.26 34.73
C ILE A 243 8.07 35.11 36.19
N THR A 244 9.16 34.40 36.47
CA THR A 244 9.65 34.23 37.85
C THR A 244 10.00 35.56 38.53
N LEU A 245 10.50 36.54 37.77
CA LEU A 245 10.80 37.88 38.28
C LEU A 245 9.51 38.63 38.65
N ILE A 246 8.50 38.58 37.78
CA ILE A 246 7.19 39.20 38.01
C ILE A 246 6.49 38.53 39.20
N GLU A 247 6.54 37.21 39.30
CA GLU A 247 6.01 36.44 40.44
C GLU A 247 6.69 36.90 41.75
N SER A 248 8.03 36.99 41.77
CA SER A 248 8.77 37.46 42.95
C SER A 248 8.39 38.89 43.37
N ILE A 249 8.21 39.80 42.40
CA ILE A 249 7.76 41.17 42.66
C ILE A 249 6.33 41.18 43.22
N ASN A 250 5.44 40.38 42.63
CA ASN A 250 4.03 40.31 43.01
C ASN A 250 3.84 39.69 44.40
N GLU A 251 4.61 38.67 44.76
CA GLU A 251 4.61 38.05 46.09
C GLU A 251 5.24 38.94 47.16
N GLY A 252 6.31 39.68 46.82
CA GLY A 252 7.01 40.57 47.76
C GLY A 252 6.24 41.84 48.10
N TYR A 253 5.43 42.35 47.17
CA TYR A 253 4.75 43.65 47.30
C TYR A 253 3.76 43.76 48.48
N PRO A 254 2.83 42.79 48.71
CA PRO A 254 1.86 42.87 49.80
C PRO A 254 2.49 42.94 51.19
N GLN A 255 3.64 42.31 51.41
CA GLN A 255 4.34 42.34 52.70
C GLN A 255 5.20 43.60 52.86
N ALA A 256 5.82 44.06 51.78
CA ALA A 256 6.66 45.25 51.78
C ALA A 256 5.86 46.52 52.12
N ILE A 257 4.62 46.64 51.64
CA ILE A 257 3.83 47.87 51.79
C ILE A 257 3.31 48.09 53.23
N LEU A 258 3.31 47.07 54.07
CA LEU A 258 2.80 47.10 55.45
C LEU A 258 3.66 47.94 56.40
N SER A 259 4.93 48.19 56.06
CA SER A 259 5.85 48.96 56.92
C SER A 259 6.73 49.91 56.11
N SER A 260 7.16 51.03 56.71
CA SER A 260 8.08 51.96 56.04
C SER A 260 9.43 51.30 55.72
N SER A 261 9.97 50.50 56.63
CA SER A 261 11.21 49.76 56.41
C SER A 261 11.08 48.69 55.33
N GLY A 262 9.91 48.04 55.21
CA GLY A 262 9.63 47.06 54.16
C GLY A 262 9.57 47.70 52.77
N LYS A 263 8.97 48.90 52.67
CA LYS A 263 8.96 49.71 51.44
C LYS A 263 10.37 50.06 50.97
N ASP A 264 11.22 50.55 51.87
CA ASP A 264 12.60 50.91 51.53
C ASP A 264 13.43 49.69 51.09
N HIS A 265 13.22 48.53 51.73
CA HIS A 265 13.88 47.28 51.33
C HIS A 265 13.43 46.81 49.94
N PHE A 266 12.13 46.86 49.68
CA PHE A 266 11.57 46.46 48.38
C PHE A 266 12.01 47.39 47.24
N LEU A 267 12.13 48.71 47.49
CA LEU A 267 12.70 49.64 46.53
C LEU A 267 14.16 49.29 46.17
N LYS A 268 15.00 48.98 47.16
CA LYS A 268 16.38 48.53 46.92
C LYS A 268 16.43 47.22 46.13
N GLN A 269 15.49 46.30 46.37
CA GLN A 269 15.37 45.06 45.59
C GLN A 269 15.00 45.34 44.13
N LEU A 270 14.06 46.24 43.88
CA LEU A 270 13.70 46.66 42.52
C LEU A 270 14.87 47.35 41.79
N GLU A 271 15.61 48.22 42.47
CA GLU A 271 16.82 48.84 41.92
C GLU A 271 17.86 47.78 41.54
N SER A 272 18.11 46.80 42.41
CA SER A 272 19.02 45.68 42.15
C SER A 272 18.55 44.81 40.98
N ILE A 273 17.24 44.57 40.86
CA ILE A 273 16.65 43.84 39.72
C ILE A 273 16.92 44.60 38.41
N VAL A 274 16.61 45.90 38.37
CA VAL A 274 16.84 46.74 37.18
C VAL A 274 18.32 46.73 36.79
N GLU A 275 19.22 46.84 37.76
CA GLU A 275 20.66 46.76 37.50
C GLU A 275 21.07 45.41 36.90
N SER A 276 20.58 44.31 37.47
CA SER A 276 20.86 42.95 36.95
C SER A 276 20.35 42.73 35.51
N VAL A 277 19.17 43.28 35.18
CA VAL A 277 18.59 43.23 33.83
C VAL A 277 19.44 44.04 32.86
N ASN A 278 19.87 45.24 33.25
CA ASN A 278 20.75 46.09 32.43
C ASN A 278 22.11 45.43 32.18
N GLN A 279 22.71 44.78 33.18
CA GLN A 279 23.94 44.01 33.02
C GLN A 279 23.76 42.83 32.06
N SER A 280 22.66 42.09 32.18
CA SER A 280 22.32 40.98 31.27
C SER A 280 22.15 41.46 29.83
N ARG A 281 21.41 42.54 29.63
CA ARG A 281 21.22 43.18 28.32
C ARG A 281 22.56 43.55 27.68
N THR A 282 23.42 44.25 28.41
CA THR A 282 24.74 44.67 27.93
C THR A 282 25.59 43.48 27.48
N LYS A 283 25.53 42.37 28.23
CA LYS A 283 26.24 41.13 27.90
C LYS A 283 25.72 40.48 26.61
N ILE A 284 24.40 40.48 26.42
CA ILE A 284 23.76 39.92 25.21
C ILE A 284 24.08 40.80 23.99
N GLU A 285 23.97 42.13 24.11
CA GLU A 285 24.32 43.07 23.05
C GLU A 285 25.78 42.91 22.60
N ARG A 286 26.70 42.75 23.55
CA ARG A 286 28.10 42.46 23.23
C ARG A 286 28.26 41.16 22.44
N ARG A 287 27.63 40.07 22.88
CA ARG A 287 27.67 38.76 22.16
C ARG A 287 27.08 38.87 20.76
N GLN A 288 25.98 39.61 20.61
CA GLN A 288 25.37 39.86 19.30
C GLN A 288 26.34 40.58 18.37
N GLN A 289 27.04 41.60 18.86
CA GLN A 289 28.01 42.34 18.07
C GLN A 289 29.21 41.48 17.66
N GLU A 290 29.72 40.64 18.57
CA GLU A 290 30.79 39.67 18.29
C GLU A 290 30.36 38.68 17.18
N GLU A 291 29.18 38.08 17.27
CA GLU A 291 28.67 37.15 16.24
C GLU A 291 28.39 37.85 14.91
N LYS A 292 27.88 39.09 14.93
CA LYS A 292 27.69 39.90 13.72
C LYS A 292 29.02 40.16 13.01
N SER A 293 30.06 40.50 13.76
CA SER A 293 31.40 40.73 13.20
C SER A 293 31.99 39.46 12.57
N LYS A 294 31.83 38.31 13.22
CA LYS A 294 32.27 37.00 12.68
C LYS A 294 31.52 36.65 11.40
N ARG A 295 30.19 36.83 11.39
CA ARG A 295 29.36 36.62 10.20
C ARG A 295 29.83 37.49 9.03
N ASP A 296 30.07 38.77 9.27
CA ASP A 296 30.49 39.70 8.24
C ASP A 296 31.89 39.33 7.70
N ALA A 297 32.82 38.93 8.57
CA ALA A 297 34.13 38.41 8.17
C ALA A 297 34.03 37.14 7.30
N LEU A 298 33.18 36.18 7.70
CA LEU A 298 32.95 34.95 6.93
C LEU A 298 32.28 35.23 5.57
N ASN A 299 31.36 36.20 5.51
CA ASN A 299 30.74 36.61 4.24
C ASN A 299 31.77 37.21 3.28
N ILE A 300 32.72 38.00 3.78
CA ILE A 300 33.82 38.53 2.96
C ILE A 300 34.69 37.39 2.44
N GLN A 301 35.06 36.42 3.29
CA GLN A 301 35.84 35.25 2.86
C GLN A 301 35.09 34.42 1.81
N LEU A 302 33.78 34.23 1.99
CA LEU A 302 32.93 33.54 1.02
C LEU A 302 32.93 34.26 -0.33
N ALA A 303 32.77 35.59 -0.34
CA ALA A 303 32.83 36.38 -1.58
C ALA A 303 34.17 36.20 -2.31
N GLN A 304 35.29 36.25 -1.57
CA GLN A 304 36.63 36.03 -2.13
C GLN A 304 36.80 34.63 -2.74
N LEU A 305 36.26 33.59 -2.08
CA LEU A 305 36.32 32.22 -2.59
C LEU A 305 35.46 32.04 -3.84
N ILE A 306 34.28 32.67 -3.89
CA ILE A 306 33.42 32.68 -5.09
C ILE A 306 34.14 33.33 -6.27
N ASP A 307 34.81 34.46 -6.04
CA ASP A 307 35.55 35.14 -7.11
C ASP A 307 36.75 34.32 -7.59
N LYS A 308 37.48 33.65 -6.69
CA LYS A 308 38.52 32.67 -7.07
C LYS A 308 37.93 31.53 -7.91
N ALA A 309 36.79 30.97 -7.51
CA ALA A 309 36.14 29.91 -8.29
C ALA A 309 35.76 30.39 -9.71
N ARG A 310 35.26 31.63 -9.84
CA ARG A 310 34.98 32.26 -11.15
C ARG A 310 36.26 32.42 -11.97
N GLN A 311 37.37 32.84 -11.37
CA GLN A 311 38.66 32.96 -12.04
C GLN A 311 39.17 31.60 -12.53
N TYR A 312 39.11 30.55 -11.70
CA TYR A 312 39.48 29.20 -12.11
C TYR A 312 38.61 28.69 -13.27
N ALA A 313 37.30 28.90 -13.22
CA ALA A 313 36.40 28.52 -14.30
C ALA A 313 36.75 29.24 -15.60
N LYS A 314 37.10 30.54 -15.53
CA LYS A 314 37.56 31.30 -16.70
C LYS A 314 38.87 30.73 -17.25
N VAL A 315 39.88 30.54 -16.41
CA VAL A 315 41.19 29.99 -16.83
C VAL A 315 41.04 28.60 -17.46
N LEU A 316 40.18 27.74 -16.90
CA LEU A 316 39.89 26.43 -17.48
C LEU A 316 39.23 26.54 -18.85
N LYS A 317 38.31 27.49 -19.04
CA LYS A 317 37.68 27.74 -20.34
C LYS A 317 38.70 28.23 -21.36
N ASP A 318 39.50 29.22 -21.00
CA ASP A 318 40.55 29.78 -21.85
C ASP A 318 41.58 28.69 -22.23
N PHE A 319 41.94 27.81 -21.30
CA PHE A 319 42.81 26.67 -21.55
C PHE A 319 42.20 25.64 -22.49
N GLN A 320 40.90 25.33 -22.35
CA GLN A 320 40.19 24.44 -23.27
C GLN A 320 40.13 25.02 -24.69
N GLU A 321 39.93 26.33 -24.82
CA GLU A 321 39.94 27.02 -26.11
C GLU A 321 41.32 26.95 -26.76
N ALA A 322 42.40 27.20 -26.00
CA ALA A 322 43.77 27.07 -26.48
C ALA A 322 44.12 25.64 -26.93
N ILE A 323 43.64 24.60 -26.22
CA ILE A 323 43.80 23.20 -26.65
C ILE A 323 43.11 22.98 -28.01
N ARG A 324 41.85 23.40 -28.16
CA ARG A 324 41.12 23.23 -29.43
C ARG A 324 41.80 23.96 -30.59
N GLU A 325 42.31 25.17 -30.34
CA GLU A 325 43.05 25.93 -31.35
C GLU A 325 44.33 25.20 -31.76
N ASN A 326 45.07 24.65 -30.79
CA ASN A 326 46.28 23.87 -31.07
C ASN A 326 45.96 22.58 -31.85
N GLU A 327 44.89 21.85 -31.50
CA GLU A 327 44.41 20.69 -32.24
C GLU A 327 44.02 21.07 -33.68
N TYR A 328 43.31 22.18 -33.86
CA TYR A 328 42.95 22.71 -35.17
C TYR A 328 44.20 23.04 -36.01
N LEU A 329 45.17 23.78 -35.46
CA LEU A 329 46.40 24.12 -36.16
C LEU A 329 47.22 22.86 -36.52
N THR A 330 47.31 21.90 -35.60
CA THR A 330 48.01 20.62 -35.83
C THR A 330 47.35 19.80 -36.93
N SER A 331 46.01 19.78 -36.98
CA SER A 331 45.28 19.09 -38.06
C SER A 331 45.43 19.75 -39.42
N LYS A 332 45.68 21.06 -39.47
CA LYS A 332 45.87 21.83 -40.71
C LYS A 332 47.31 21.79 -41.23
N SER A 333 48.26 21.42 -40.37
CA SER A 333 49.68 21.25 -40.67
C SER A 333 50.06 19.83 -41.10
N LYS A 334 49.13 18.87 -41.00
CA LYS A 334 49.21 17.55 -41.65
C LYS A 334 48.51 17.61 -43.00
#